data_AF-A0AAP0X7J5-F1
#
_entry.id   AF-A0AAP0X7J5-F1
#
_cell.length_a   1.000
_cell.length_b   1.000
_cell.length_c   1.000
_cell.angle_alpha   90.00
_cell.angle_beta   90.00
_cell.angle_gamma   90.00
#
_symmetry.space_group_name_H-M   'P 1'
#
loop_
_entity.id
_entity.type
_entity.pdbx_description
1 polymer ?
#
loop_
_entity_poly.entity_id
_entity_poly.type
_entity_poly.pdbx_seq_one_letter_code
_entity_poly.pdbx_strand_id
1 'polypeptide(L)'
;MACFVRDIIFVGNPSTREFRRLPESGFATRYDRYFSRYLVYGFGYDESIDDYKVVAVLCKIGNGLSETEVKVYTLRTNSWRRIQEFLYGPPQEPCQFVSGALNWVSLRHHGGFLLSWALLLLIWKRRHTGRCHIL
;
A
#
# COMPACT_ATOMS: atom_id res chain seq x y z
N MET A 1 16.20 -0.27 -2.83
CA MET A 1 15.82 0.98 -2.14
C MET A 1 14.68 1.62 -2.91
N ALA A 2 13.76 2.31 -2.23
CA ALA A 2 12.72 3.11 -2.89
C ALA A 2 12.63 4.50 -2.23
N CYS A 3 12.30 5.52 -3.03
CA CYS A 3 12.05 6.89 -2.60
C CYS A 3 10.69 7.35 -3.13
N PHE A 4 9.88 7.97 -2.27
CA PHE A 4 8.51 8.38 -2.56
C PHE A 4 8.36 9.88 -2.31
N VAL A 5 8.04 10.64 -3.35
CA VAL A 5 7.78 12.09 -3.26
C VAL A 5 6.47 12.39 -3.99
N ARG A 6 5.39 12.61 -3.24
CA ARG A 6 4.03 12.76 -3.78
C ARG A 6 3.60 11.51 -4.57
N ASP A 7 3.43 11.59 -5.89
CA ASP A 7 3.16 10.45 -6.79
C ASP A 7 4.37 10.10 -7.68
N ILE A 8 5.54 10.65 -7.35
CA ILE A 8 6.80 10.33 -8.02
C ILE A 8 7.53 9.27 -7.20
N ILE A 9 7.82 8.15 -7.86
CA ILE A 9 8.41 6.97 -7.22
C ILE A 9 9.70 6.63 -7.95
N PHE A 10 10.79 6.52 -7.19
CA PHE A 10 12.07 6.01 -7.66
C PHE A 10 12.41 4.71 -6.95
N VAL A 11 12.80 3.70 -7.71
CA VAL A 11 13.36 2.45 -7.17
C VAL A 11 14.79 2.35 -7.65
N GLY A 12 15.70 2.00 -6.74
CA GLY A 12 17.12 1.87 -7.05
C GLY A 12 17.76 0.65 -6.42
N ASN A 13 18.73 0.10 -7.14
CA ASN A 13 19.64 -0.91 -6.64
C ASN A 13 20.93 -0.21 -6.20
N PRO A 14 21.18 -0.05 -4.89
CA PRO A 14 22.38 0.64 -4.40
C PRO A 14 23.68 -0.09 -4.77
N SER A 15 23.63 -1.42 -4.95
CA SER A 15 24.79 -2.23 -5.32
C SER A 15 25.22 -2.00 -6.77
N THR A 16 24.27 -1.80 -7.69
CA THR A 16 24.56 -1.50 -9.10
C THR A 16 24.57 0.00 -9.41
N ARG A 17 24.13 0.84 -8.46
CA ARG A 17 23.93 2.29 -8.62
C ARG A 17 22.93 2.67 -9.71
N GLU A 18 22.04 1.74 -10.06
CA GLU A 18 20.99 1.99 -11.03
C GLU A 18 19.73 2.48 -10.33
N PHE A 19 19.12 3.53 -10.87
CA PHE A 19 17.88 4.11 -10.38
C PHE A 19 16.89 4.22 -11.53
N ARG A 20 15.63 3.90 -11.24
CA ARG A 20 14.55 3.94 -12.19
C ARG A 20 13.38 4.70 -11.60
N ARG A 21 12.85 5.66 -12.37
CA ARG A 21 11.54 6.27 -12.11
C ARG A 21 10.46 5.27 -12.54
N LEU A 22 9.51 5.00 -11.65
CA LEU A 22 8.35 4.18 -11.99
C LEU A 22 7.27 5.02 -12.70
N PRO A 23 6.39 4.40 -13.51
CA PRO A 23 5.18 5.04 -13.98
C PRO A 23 4.34 5.55 -12.80
N GLU A 24 3.63 6.64 -13.02
CA GLU A 24 2.68 7.19 -12.04
C GLU A 24 1.61 6.16 -11.70
N SER A 25 1.18 6.14 -10.43
CA SER A 25 0.15 5.19 -9.97
C SER A 25 -1.22 5.45 -10.63
N GLY A 26 -1.39 6.64 -11.24
CA GLY A 26 -2.64 7.10 -11.81
C GLY A 26 -3.67 7.45 -10.74
N PHE A 27 -3.24 7.68 -9.49
CA PHE A 27 -4.12 8.25 -8.48
C PHE A 27 -4.33 9.73 -8.76
N ALA A 28 -5.57 10.11 -9.06
CA ALA A 28 -5.91 11.49 -9.34
C ALA A 28 -5.80 12.34 -8.05
N THR A 29 -4.77 13.19 -7.98
CA THR A 29 -4.60 14.22 -6.94
C THR A 29 -5.49 15.45 -7.16
N ARG A 30 -6.63 15.28 -7.84
CA ARG A 30 -7.58 16.37 -8.07
C ARG A 30 -8.06 16.90 -6.72
N TYR A 31 -8.03 18.22 -6.59
CA TYR A 31 -8.58 18.94 -5.44
C TYR A 31 -10.05 18.56 -5.28
N ASP A 32 -10.41 18.20 -4.05
CA ASP A 32 -11.76 17.85 -3.68
C ASP A 32 -12.10 18.65 -2.41
N ARG A 33 -13.02 19.60 -2.53
CA ARG A 33 -13.36 20.49 -1.42
C ARG A 33 -14.00 19.77 -0.24
N TYR A 34 -14.48 18.54 -0.45
CA TYR A 34 -15.19 17.76 0.55
C TYR A 34 -14.32 16.66 1.16
N PHE A 35 -13.21 16.30 0.51
CA PHE A 35 -12.36 15.19 0.90
C PHE A 35 -10.88 15.58 0.92
N SER A 36 -10.24 15.43 2.08
CA SER A 36 -8.79 15.42 2.19
C SER A 36 -8.24 14.12 1.59
N ARG A 37 -7.15 14.23 0.81
CA ARG A 37 -6.51 13.10 0.13
C ARG A 37 -5.04 13.02 0.49
N TYR A 38 -4.55 11.81 0.75
CA TYR A 38 -3.11 11.56 0.88
C TYR A 38 -2.76 10.17 0.36
N LEU A 39 -1.48 10.01 0.04
CA LEU A 39 -0.89 8.79 -0.50
C LEU A 39 0.12 8.26 0.48
N VAL A 40 0.04 6.96 0.76
CA VAL A 40 1.12 6.24 1.45
C VAL A 40 1.63 5.11 0.56
N TYR A 41 2.91 4.79 0.74
CA TYR A 41 3.59 3.78 -0.05
C TYR A 41 4.24 2.73 0.84
N GLY A 42 4.45 1.55 0.26
CA GLY A 42 5.30 0.50 0.79
C GLY A 42 6.11 -0.11 -0.33
N PHE A 43 7.33 -0.56 -0.03
CA PHE A 43 8.19 -1.25 -0.99
C PHE A 43 8.81 -2.47 -0.33
N GLY A 44 8.77 -3.60 -1.02
CA GLY A 44 9.29 -4.86 -0.50
C GLY A 44 9.54 -5.87 -1.61
N TYR A 45 10.29 -6.90 -1.28
CA TYR A 45 10.52 -8.05 -2.13
C TYR A 45 9.53 -9.15 -1.78
N ASP A 46 8.90 -9.75 -2.79
CA ASP A 46 8.00 -10.89 -2.63
C ASP A 46 8.66 -12.15 -3.19
N GLU A 47 9.19 -12.95 -2.28
CA GLU A 47 9.83 -14.25 -2.57
C GLU A 47 8.92 -15.20 -3.36
N SER A 48 7.59 -15.14 -3.15
CA SER A 48 6.66 -16.10 -3.77
C SER A 48 6.52 -15.94 -5.28
N ILE A 49 6.88 -14.76 -5.79
CA ILE A 49 6.85 -14.46 -7.22
C ILE A 49 8.20 -13.97 -7.74
N ASP A 50 9.23 -13.98 -6.89
CA ASP A 50 10.59 -13.47 -7.15
C ASP A 50 10.56 -12.08 -7.81
N ASP A 51 9.91 -11.12 -7.15
CA ASP A 51 9.78 -9.77 -7.70
C ASP A 51 9.68 -8.71 -6.60
N TYR A 52 10.12 -7.50 -6.93
CA TYR A 52 9.89 -6.34 -6.08
C TYR A 52 8.53 -5.73 -6.37
N LYS A 53 7.89 -5.27 -5.30
CA LYS A 53 6.59 -4.61 -5.34
C LYS A 53 6.64 -3.24 -4.74
N VAL A 54 5.88 -2.33 -5.32
CA VAL A 54 5.46 -1.09 -4.67
C VAL A 54 3.97 -1.18 -4.43
N VAL A 55 3.53 -0.91 -3.21
CA VAL A 55 2.12 -0.74 -2.87
C VAL A 55 1.88 0.74 -2.70
N ALA A 56 0.84 1.25 -3.35
CA ALA A 56 0.38 2.62 -3.22
C ALA A 56 -1.06 2.61 -2.68
N VAL A 57 -1.31 3.37 -1.63
CA VAL A 57 -2.59 3.43 -0.94
C VAL A 57 -3.07 4.88 -0.97
N LEU A 58 -4.19 5.13 -1.67
CA LEU A 58 -4.87 6.42 -1.69
C LEU A 58 -5.96 6.43 -0.62
N CYS A 59 -5.84 7.36 0.32
CA CYS A 59 -6.85 7.60 1.35
C CYS A 59 -7.64 8.86 1.01
N LYS A 60 -8.98 8.78 1.11
CA LYS A 60 -9.88 9.94 1.01
C LYS A 60 -10.69 10.03 2.29
N ILE A 61 -10.62 11.16 2.97
CA ILE A 61 -11.30 11.38 4.27
C ILE A 61 -12.11 12.66 4.19
N GLY A 62 -13.41 12.59 4.49
CA GLY A 62 -14.30 13.74 4.40
C GLY A 62 -15.76 13.38 4.62
N ASN A 63 -16.59 14.34 5.05
CA ASN A 63 -18.03 14.17 5.28
C ASN A 63 -18.41 12.94 6.14
N GLY A 64 -17.58 12.56 7.11
CA GLY A 64 -17.79 11.37 7.96
C GLY A 64 -17.53 10.03 7.27
N LEU A 65 -17.00 10.05 6.04
CA LEU A 65 -16.63 8.86 5.26
C LEU A 65 -15.10 8.76 5.12
N SER A 66 -14.62 7.52 5.04
CA SER A 66 -13.24 7.20 4.71
C SER A 66 -13.20 6.12 3.63
N GLU A 67 -12.61 6.43 2.49
CA GLU A 67 -12.39 5.48 1.40
C GLU A 67 -10.91 5.22 1.22
N THR A 68 -10.56 3.97 0.92
CA THR A 68 -9.19 3.57 0.60
C THR A 68 -9.14 2.82 -0.72
N GLU A 69 -8.24 3.23 -1.61
CA GLU A 69 -7.94 2.53 -2.86
C GLU A 69 -6.49 2.05 -2.84
N VAL A 70 -6.25 0.79 -3.18
CA VAL A 70 -4.91 0.21 -3.18
C VAL A 70 -4.53 -0.25 -4.58
N LYS A 71 -3.32 0.13 -5.00
CA LYS A 71 -2.68 -0.35 -6.22
C LYS A 71 -1.34 -0.98 -5.87
N VAL A 72 -1.01 -2.04 -6.59
CA VAL A 72 0.27 -2.74 -6.47
C VAL A 72 0.97 -2.66 -7.81
N TYR A 73 2.21 -2.20 -7.80
CA TYR A 73 3.12 -2.25 -8.92
C TYR A 73 4.07 -3.43 -8.76
N THR A 74 4.31 -4.16 -9.84
CA THR A 74 5.32 -5.23 -9.91
C THR A 74 6.41 -4.83 -10.89
N LEU A 75 7.67 -4.92 -10.47
CA LEU A 75 8.80 -4.50 -11.31
C LEU A 75 8.91 -5.35 -12.57
N ARG A 76 8.66 -6.66 -12.48
CA ARG A 76 8.71 -7.57 -13.63
C ARG A 76 7.71 -7.22 -14.73
N THR A 77 6.47 -6.88 -14.37
CA THR A 77 5.43 -6.55 -15.37
C THR A 77 5.42 -5.08 -15.75
N ASN A 78 6.16 -4.24 -15.02
CA ASN A 78 6.19 -2.79 -15.18
C ASN A 78 4.78 -2.17 -15.22
N SER A 79 3.88 -2.65 -14.36
CA SER A 79 2.47 -2.24 -14.40
C SER A 79 1.85 -2.13 -13.02
N TRP A 80 0.92 -1.19 -12.89
CA TRP A 80 0.06 -1.03 -11.74
C TRP A 80 -1.18 -1.89 -11.91
N ARG A 81 -1.55 -2.63 -10.87
CA ARG A 81 -2.85 -3.30 -10.76
C ARG A 81 -3.59 -2.79 -9.53
N ARG A 82 -4.88 -2.49 -9.70
CA ARG A 82 -5.77 -2.24 -8.56
C ARG A 82 -6.07 -3.57 -7.87
N ILE A 83 -6.05 -3.59 -6.55
CA ILE A 83 -6.57 -4.72 -5.77
C ILE A 83 -7.89 -4.31 -5.13
N GLN A 84 -8.87 -5.20 -5.12
CA GLN A 84 -10.16 -4.95 -4.48
C GLN A 84 -10.05 -5.16 -2.96
N GLU A 85 -10.89 -4.40 -2.26
CA GLU A 85 -11.14 -4.46 -0.81
C GLU A 85 -9.95 -4.17 0.12
N PHE A 86 -9.78 -2.89 0.44
CA PHE A 86 -9.11 -2.48 1.66
C PHE A 86 -10.18 -2.13 2.69
N LEU A 87 -10.58 -3.12 3.48
CA LEU A 87 -11.67 -2.97 4.45
C LEU A 87 -11.30 -2.11 5.66
N TYR A 88 -10.05 -1.65 5.77
CA TYR A 88 -9.50 -1.02 6.97
C TYR A 88 -9.43 0.50 6.84
N GLY A 89 -9.41 1.15 8.00
CA GLY A 89 -9.28 2.61 8.08
C GLY A 89 -7.97 3.09 7.47
N PRO A 90 -7.86 4.38 7.18
CA PRO A 90 -6.73 4.91 6.45
C PRO A 90 -5.44 4.80 7.32
N PRO A 91 -4.33 4.30 6.77
CA PRO A 91 -3.06 4.16 7.48
C PRO A 91 -2.54 5.49 8.03
N GLN A 92 -2.14 5.48 9.29
CA GLN A 92 -1.66 6.68 9.99
C GLN A 92 -0.14 6.80 9.98
N GLU A 93 0.55 5.66 9.88
CA GLU A 93 1.99 5.55 9.99
C GLU A 93 2.64 5.03 8.71
N PRO A 94 3.94 5.30 8.49
CA PRO A 94 4.70 4.72 7.39
C PRO A 94 4.65 3.18 7.39
N CYS A 95 4.72 2.61 6.19
CA CYS A 95 4.80 1.18 6.01
C CYS A 95 6.07 0.60 6.66
N GLN A 96 5.94 -0.53 7.34
CA GLN A 96 7.07 -1.31 7.84
C GLN A 96 7.15 -2.65 7.11
N PHE A 97 8.33 -2.99 6.59
CA PHE A 97 8.60 -4.32 6.05
C PHE A 97 9.14 -5.22 7.17
N VAL A 98 8.33 -6.19 7.59
CA VAL A 98 8.65 -7.11 8.70
C VAL A 98 8.32 -8.53 8.26
N SER A 99 9.29 -9.44 8.40
CA SER A 99 9.12 -10.88 8.13
C SER A 99 8.54 -11.21 6.75
N GLY A 100 8.99 -10.51 5.70
CA GLY A 100 8.54 -10.76 4.32
C GLY A 100 7.19 -10.11 3.97
N ALA A 101 6.59 -9.36 4.88
CA ALA A 101 5.31 -8.69 4.68
C ALA A 101 5.43 -7.16 4.85
N LEU A 102 4.65 -6.43 4.06
CA LEU A 102 4.44 -4.99 4.25
C LEU A 102 3.31 -4.80 5.26
N ASN A 103 3.56 -4.02 6.29
CA ASN A 103 2.62 -3.78 7.39
C ASN A 103 2.33 -2.29 7.50
N TRP A 104 1.07 -1.95 7.71
CA TRP A 104 0.63 -0.58 7.99
C TRP A 104 -0.21 -0.59 9.26
N VAL A 105 -0.03 0.44 10.09
CA VAL A 105 -0.88 0.67 11.25
C VAL A 105 -2.06 1.53 10.83
N SER A 106 -3.27 0.98 10.97
CA SER A 106 -4.53 1.68 10.69
C SER A 106 -5.38 1.77 11.96
N LEU A 107 -5.98 2.92 12.20
CA LEU A 107 -7.02 3.08 13.21
C LEU A 107 -8.39 3.04 12.54
N ARG A 108 -9.29 2.18 13.02
CA ARG A 108 -10.72 2.29 12.71
C ARG A 108 -11.37 3.18 13.76
N HIS A 109 -11.99 4.27 13.33
CA HIS A 109 -12.92 5.00 14.18
C HIS A 109 -14.28 4.31 14.14
N HIS A 110 -14.57 3.47 15.13
CA HIS A 110 -15.94 3.06 15.45
C HIS A 110 -16.32 3.65 16.82
N GLY A 111 -17.37 4.47 16.83
CA GLY A 111 -18.16 4.89 18.00
C GLY A 111 -17.54 4.72 19.39
N GLY A 112 -16.55 5.54 19.74
CA GLY A 112 -16.26 5.88 21.14
C GLY A 112 -15.40 4.92 21.96
N PHE A 113 -14.83 3.84 21.42
CA PHE A 113 -13.86 3.03 22.17
C PHE A 113 -12.58 2.76 21.38
N LEU A 114 -11.48 3.32 21.88
CA LEU A 114 -10.12 2.94 21.53
C LEU A 114 -9.87 1.55 22.09
N LEU A 115 -9.47 0.60 21.24
CA LEU A 115 -8.54 -0.50 21.51
C LEU A 115 -8.64 -1.50 20.36
N SER A 116 -7.77 -1.36 19.35
CA SER A 116 -7.39 -2.51 18.53
C SER A 116 -6.04 -2.24 17.88
N TRP A 117 -4.99 -2.85 18.43
CA TRP A 117 -3.71 -3.05 17.75
C TRP A 117 -3.92 -4.08 16.63
N ALA A 118 -4.46 -3.66 15.49
CA ALA A 118 -4.56 -4.53 14.34
C ALA A 118 -3.21 -4.53 13.59
N LEU A 119 -2.34 -5.48 13.93
CA LEU A 119 -1.21 -5.87 13.08
C LEU A 119 -1.79 -6.49 11.79
N LEU A 120 -1.99 -5.66 10.78
CA LEU A 120 -2.49 -6.12 9.49
C LEU A 120 -1.32 -6.56 8.62
N LEU A 121 -1.18 -7.88 8.51
CA LEU A 121 -0.39 -8.56 7.47
C LEU A 121 -0.97 -8.21 6.11
N LEU A 122 -0.53 -7.11 5.52
CA LEU A 122 -0.94 -6.78 4.16
C LEU A 122 -0.10 -7.66 3.21
N ILE A 123 -0.80 -8.68 2.70
CA ILE A 123 -0.45 -9.53 1.55
C ILE A 123 0.77 -10.44 1.75
N TRP A 124 0.82 -11.17 2.86
CA TRP A 124 1.62 -12.40 2.86
C TRP A 124 1.02 -13.47 3.79
N LYS A 125 -0.10 -14.07 3.37
CA LYS A 125 -0.42 -15.40 3.89
C LYS A 125 0.49 -16.36 3.14
N ARG A 126 1.56 -16.78 3.82
CA ARG A 126 2.43 -17.89 3.44
C ARG A 126 1.60 -18.94 2.68
N ARG A 127 1.93 -19.24 1.42
CA ARG A 127 1.37 -20.39 0.71
C ARG A 127 1.95 -21.67 1.32
N HIS A 128 1.54 -22.01 2.53
CA HIS A 128 1.66 -23.36 3.04
C HIS A 128 0.29 -23.78 3.54
N THR A 129 -0.27 -24.77 2.85
CA THR A 129 -1.58 -25.41 3.02
C THR A 129 -2.75 -24.70 2.33
N GLY A 130 -3.28 -25.37 1.30
CA GLY A 130 -4.31 -24.86 0.42
C GLY A 130 -5.66 -24.70 1.10
N ARG A 131 -6.22 -23.49 0.94
CA ARG A 131 -7.63 -23.21 0.58
C ARG A 131 -7.78 -21.69 0.57
N CYS A 132 -8.00 -21.14 -0.62
CA CYS A 132 -8.42 -19.77 -0.83
C CYS A 132 -9.95 -19.71 -0.75
N HIS A 133 -10.47 -19.04 0.25
CA HIS A 133 -11.65 -18.19 0.14
C HIS A 133 -11.23 -16.90 0.88
N ILE A 134 -11.43 -15.71 0.33
CA ILE A 134 -12.73 -15.06 0.13
C ILE A 134 -12.67 -14.16 -1.13
N LEU A 135 -13.85 -14.05 -1.75
CA LEU A 135 -14.22 -13.25 -2.92
C LEU A 135 -13.87 -11.77 -2.76
#